data_AF-A0A0R3IBD6-F1
#
_entry.id   AF-A0A0R3IBD6-F1
#
_cell.length_a   1.000
_cell.length_b   1.000
_cell.length_c   1.000
_cell.angle_alpha   90.00
_cell.angle_beta   90.00
_cell.angle_gamma   90.00
#
_symmetry.space_group_name_H-M   'P 1'
#
loop_
_entity.id
_entity.type
_entity.pdbx_description
1 polymer ?
#
loop_
_entity_poly.entity_id
_entity_poly.type
_entity_poly.pdbx_seq_one_letter_code
_entity_poly.pdbx_strand_id
1 'polypeptide(L)'
;MQQGVPVGDRELVEEAIVLLCTAAPTGWRVVHGEFEPSHRPPVAVAQAVTDSARQSISVPAGVIDSLAEHQRRAAEAGVPWRRLTIECHSDGRLSVRADPVETAPEVGSGGRAAGTRRPMWLRWLRWVLAAVTVGALIATAVVVGLARPWSPPPRADIIEVPAPSARERQAHDVIVGWYEAHNRGDTAAMRALACVDPKPNVPQWITFIERDGSDGKLYFPDAIAEFREQGSQVWVRFASRIRPLTDAVRAEVDDAQRTGGFFKQVFSLEEQEGGVLKICNVEKES
;
A
#
# COMPACT_ATOMS: atom_id res chain seq x y z
N MET A 1 12.15 -19.82 6.63
CA MET A 1 12.94 -18.79 5.94
C MET A 1 12.05 -18.18 4.87
N GLN A 2 11.62 -16.93 5.05
CA GLN A 2 10.90 -16.20 4.01
C GLN A 2 11.94 -15.78 2.97
N GLN A 3 11.95 -16.42 1.81
CA GLN A 3 12.78 -15.98 0.69
C GLN A 3 12.10 -14.77 0.06
N GLY A 4 12.69 -13.59 0.30
CA GLY A 4 12.31 -12.37 -0.37
C GLY A 4 12.64 -12.45 -1.86
N VAL A 5 11.74 -11.94 -2.68
CA VAL A 5 11.92 -11.78 -4.13
C VAL A 5 13.20 -10.97 -4.38
N PRO A 6 14.11 -11.43 -5.26
CA PRO A 6 15.33 -10.68 -5.58
C PRO A 6 15.00 -9.29 -6.12
N VAL A 7 15.81 -8.31 -5.71
CA VAL A 7 15.54 -6.86 -5.72
C VAL A 7 15.24 -6.26 -7.11
N GLY A 8 15.49 -6.96 -8.22
CA GLY A 8 15.21 -6.48 -9.59
C GLY A 8 13.88 -6.93 -10.22
N ASP A 9 13.17 -7.90 -9.63
CA ASP A 9 11.92 -8.45 -10.20
C ASP A 9 10.66 -7.82 -9.57
N ARG A 10 10.84 -7.12 -8.47
CA ARG A 10 9.76 -6.49 -7.69
C ARG A 10 9.02 -5.39 -8.43
N GLU A 11 9.69 -4.66 -9.33
CA GLU A 11 9.12 -3.54 -10.09
C GLU A 11 7.94 -3.99 -10.97
N LEU A 12 8.03 -5.17 -11.60
CA LEU A 12 6.97 -5.73 -12.45
C LEU A 12 5.72 -6.10 -11.65
N VAL A 13 5.91 -6.58 -10.42
CA VAL A 13 4.80 -6.88 -9.50
C VAL A 13 4.18 -5.59 -9.00
N GLU A 14 4.98 -4.57 -8.71
CA GLU A 14 4.50 -3.25 -8.28
C GLU A 14 3.71 -2.54 -9.40
N GLU A 15 4.19 -2.55 -10.64
CA GLU A 15 3.48 -2.04 -11.81
C GLU A 15 2.11 -2.73 -12.01
N ALA A 16 2.09 -4.06 -11.92
CA ALA A 16 0.85 -4.84 -11.98
C ALA A 16 -0.14 -4.44 -10.88
N ILE A 17 0.35 -4.19 -9.66
CA ILE A 17 -0.49 -3.73 -8.54
C ILE A 17 -1.05 -2.33 -8.81
N VAL A 18 -0.25 -1.41 -9.34
CA VAL A 18 -0.72 -0.04 -9.67
C VAL A 18 -1.88 -0.11 -10.66
N LEU A 19 -1.72 -0.88 -11.74
CA LEU A 19 -2.77 -1.05 -12.74
C LEU A 19 -4.03 -1.68 -12.14
N LEU A 20 -3.88 -2.67 -11.25
CA LEU A 20 -5.00 -3.34 -10.59
C LEU A 20 -5.77 -2.41 -9.65
N CYS A 21 -5.06 -1.61 -8.84
CA CYS A 21 -5.66 -0.66 -7.91
C CYS A 21 -6.29 0.53 -8.64
N THR A 22 -5.73 0.95 -9.77
CA THR A 22 -6.31 2.01 -10.63
C THR A 22 -7.63 1.56 -11.25
N ALA A 23 -7.75 0.27 -11.58
CA ALA A 23 -8.98 -0.32 -12.10
C ALA A 23 -10.03 -0.63 -11.01
N ALA A 24 -9.68 -0.51 -9.72
CA ALA A 24 -10.58 -0.84 -8.63
C ALA A 24 -11.68 0.23 -8.43
N PRO A 25 -12.91 -0.17 -8.04
CA PRO A 25 -14.02 0.76 -7.81
C PRO A 25 -13.74 1.69 -6.63
N THR A 26 -14.29 2.91 -6.68
CA THR A 26 -14.15 3.91 -5.61
C THR A 26 -14.57 3.35 -4.24
N GLY A 27 -13.79 3.64 -3.19
CA GLY A 27 -14.08 3.19 -1.82
C GLY A 27 -13.74 1.72 -1.56
N TRP A 28 -12.88 1.10 -2.37
CA TRP A 28 -12.36 -0.23 -2.10
C TRP A 28 -11.50 -0.23 -0.82
N ARG A 29 -11.59 -1.32 -0.05
CA ARG A 29 -10.85 -1.62 1.17
C ARG A 29 -9.80 -2.71 0.97
N VAL A 30 -10.11 -3.71 0.14
CA VAL A 30 -9.19 -4.80 -0.19
C VAL A 30 -9.32 -5.14 -1.67
N VAL A 31 -8.22 -5.16 -2.39
CA VAL A 31 -8.11 -5.72 -3.74
C VAL A 31 -7.41 -7.08 -3.61
N HIS A 32 -8.07 -8.12 -4.09
CA HIS A 32 -7.54 -9.48 -4.16
C HIS A 32 -7.41 -9.88 -5.64
N GLY A 33 -6.25 -10.37 -6.04
CA GLY A 33 -5.96 -10.83 -7.38
C GLY A 33 -5.28 -12.19 -7.39
N GLU A 34 -5.73 -13.08 -8.25
CA GLU A 34 -5.13 -14.39 -8.52
C GLU A 34 -4.77 -14.52 -10.00
N PHE A 35 -3.51 -14.86 -10.27
CA PHE A 35 -2.95 -14.84 -11.61
C PHE A 35 -2.15 -16.12 -11.91
N GLU A 36 -2.43 -16.73 -13.08
CA GLU A 36 -1.60 -17.77 -13.70
C GLU A 36 -1.32 -17.38 -15.17
N PRO A 37 -0.31 -16.53 -15.42
CA PRO A 37 -0.07 -15.96 -16.76
C PRO A 37 0.34 -17.00 -17.81
N SER A 38 1.04 -18.06 -17.39
CA SER A 38 1.48 -19.16 -18.25
C SER A 38 0.39 -20.20 -18.56
N HIS A 39 -0.77 -20.15 -17.89
CA HIS A 39 -1.92 -20.98 -18.24
C HIS A 39 -2.47 -20.57 -19.61
N ARG A 40 -3.07 -21.50 -20.37
CA ARG A 40 -3.71 -21.20 -21.66
C ARG A 40 -5.19 -21.61 -21.63
N PRO A 41 -6.14 -20.66 -21.63
CA PRO A 41 -5.95 -19.19 -21.60
C PRO A 41 -5.41 -18.70 -20.24
N PRO A 42 -4.73 -17.53 -20.17
CA PRO A 42 -4.24 -16.99 -18.91
C PRO A 42 -5.35 -16.87 -17.88
N VAL A 43 -5.09 -17.28 -16.64
CA VAL A 43 -6.05 -17.10 -15.54
C VAL A 43 -5.78 -15.76 -14.88
N ALA A 44 -6.81 -14.94 -14.81
CA ALA A 44 -6.76 -13.61 -14.24
C ALA A 44 -8.08 -13.31 -13.54
N VAL A 45 -8.08 -13.35 -12.22
CA VAL A 45 -9.28 -13.04 -11.42
C VAL A 45 -8.90 -11.95 -10.43
N ALA A 46 -9.62 -10.83 -10.46
CA ALA A 46 -9.43 -9.75 -9.51
C ALA A 46 -10.76 -9.27 -8.95
N GLN A 47 -10.76 -8.98 -7.65
CA GLN A 47 -11.94 -8.56 -6.89
C GLN A 47 -11.57 -7.45 -5.93
N ALA A 48 -12.43 -6.44 -5.82
CA ALA A 48 -12.37 -5.43 -4.78
C ALA A 48 -13.47 -5.68 -3.74
N VAL A 49 -13.15 -5.47 -2.47
CA VAL A 49 -14.11 -5.39 -1.37
C VAL A 49 -14.36 -3.91 -1.09
N THR A 50 -15.58 -3.43 -1.26
CA THR A 50 -16.01 -2.10 -0.80
C THR A 50 -16.81 -2.23 0.50
N ASP A 51 -17.23 -1.12 1.10
CA ASP A 51 -18.13 -1.13 2.28
C ASP A 51 -19.48 -1.80 2.02
N SER A 52 -19.89 -1.84 0.75
CA SER A 52 -21.22 -2.29 0.33
C SER A 52 -21.23 -3.69 -0.28
N ALA A 53 -20.16 -4.11 -0.99
CA ALA A 53 -20.11 -5.41 -1.63
C ALA A 53 -18.70 -5.82 -2.08
N ARG A 54 -18.55 -7.09 -2.43
CA ARG A 54 -17.42 -7.58 -3.21
C ARG A 54 -17.75 -7.44 -4.70
N GLN A 55 -16.86 -6.81 -5.47
CA GLN A 55 -17.05 -6.49 -6.88
C GLN A 55 -15.90 -7.05 -7.71
N SER A 56 -16.22 -7.56 -8.90
CA SER A 56 -15.19 -8.01 -9.85
C SER A 56 -14.50 -6.81 -10.48
N ILE A 57 -13.18 -6.88 -10.59
CA ILE A 57 -12.36 -5.89 -11.31
C ILE A 57 -12.07 -6.44 -12.70
N SER A 58 -12.25 -5.62 -13.73
CA SER A 58 -11.74 -5.95 -15.06
C SER A 58 -10.22 -5.86 -15.05
N VAL A 59 -9.53 -6.99 -15.19
CA VAL A 59 -8.06 -7.03 -15.16
C VAL A 59 -7.50 -6.38 -16.43
N PRO A 60 -6.74 -5.27 -16.34
CA PRO A 60 -6.09 -4.67 -17.49
C PRO A 60 -5.06 -5.62 -18.12
N ALA A 61 -4.92 -5.62 -19.45
CA ALA A 61 -3.95 -6.47 -20.15
C ALA A 61 -2.51 -6.26 -19.65
N GLY A 62 -2.14 -5.01 -19.33
CA GLY A 62 -0.83 -4.68 -18.78
C GLY A 62 -0.50 -5.40 -17.46
N VAL A 63 -1.51 -5.75 -16.64
CA VAL A 63 -1.28 -6.58 -15.43
C VAL A 63 -0.77 -7.97 -15.83
N ILE A 64 -1.36 -8.58 -16.85
CA ILE A 64 -0.98 -9.92 -17.30
C ILE A 64 0.38 -9.91 -17.97
N ASP A 65 0.69 -8.87 -18.74
CA ASP A 65 1.98 -8.71 -19.40
C ASP A 65 3.12 -8.56 -18.37
N SER A 66 2.97 -7.66 -17.38
CA SER A 66 3.99 -7.47 -16.32
C SER A 66 4.16 -8.72 -15.47
N LEU A 67 3.07 -9.44 -15.14
CA LEU A 67 3.16 -10.68 -14.36
C LEU A 67 3.72 -11.86 -15.17
N ALA A 68 3.48 -11.93 -16.48
CA ALA A 68 4.08 -12.94 -17.35
C ALA A 68 5.59 -12.73 -17.47
N GLU A 69 6.03 -11.48 -17.61
CA GLU A 69 7.45 -11.13 -17.63
C GLU A 69 8.13 -11.43 -16.29
N HIS A 70 7.47 -11.12 -15.17
CA HIS A 70 7.94 -11.50 -13.83
C HIS A 70 8.08 -13.04 -13.70
N GLN A 71 7.11 -13.79 -14.23
CA GLN A 71 7.15 -15.25 -14.21
C GLN A 71 8.33 -15.82 -15.00
N ARG A 72 8.60 -15.24 -16.18
CA ARG A 72 9.71 -15.63 -17.05
C ARG A 72 11.06 -15.40 -16.35
N ARG A 73 11.26 -14.22 -15.76
CA ARG A 73 12.51 -13.88 -15.04
C ARG A 73 12.72 -14.74 -13.80
N ALA A 74 11.66 -14.98 -13.03
CA ALA A 74 11.71 -15.87 -11.87
C ALA A 74 12.12 -17.30 -12.26
N ALA A 75 11.63 -17.81 -13.40
CA ALA A 75 12.06 -19.11 -13.94
C ALA A 75 13.54 -19.12 -14.37
N GLU A 76 14.01 -18.06 -15.05
CA GLU A 76 15.42 -17.89 -15.43
C GLU A 76 16.36 -17.80 -14.21
N ALA A 77 15.88 -17.21 -13.11
CA ALA A 77 16.58 -17.13 -11.84
C ALA A 77 16.49 -18.42 -10.98
N GLY A 78 15.83 -19.47 -11.48
CA GLY A 78 15.72 -20.76 -10.79
C GLY A 78 14.67 -20.81 -9.67
N VAL A 79 13.77 -19.82 -9.60
CA VAL A 79 12.66 -19.74 -8.64
C VAL A 79 11.29 -19.70 -9.35
N PRO A 80 10.95 -20.72 -10.16
CA PRO A 80 9.70 -20.71 -10.92
C PRO A 80 8.48 -20.79 -9.99
N TRP A 81 7.49 -19.96 -10.29
CA TRP A 81 6.19 -19.98 -9.61
C TRP A 81 5.08 -20.25 -10.62
N ARG A 82 4.00 -20.89 -10.18
CA ARG A 82 2.83 -21.21 -11.01
C ARG A 82 1.74 -20.15 -10.88
N ARG A 83 1.38 -19.83 -9.64
CA ARG A 83 0.30 -18.90 -9.29
C ARG A 83 0.84 -17.76 -8.45
N LEU A 84 0.39 -16.55 -8.74
CA LEU A 84 0.64 -15.38 -7.92
C LEU A 84 -0.68 -14.89 -7.32
N THR A 85 -0.71 -14.77 -5.99
CA THR A 85 -1.81 -14.15 -5.25
C THR A 85 -1.35 -12.79 -4.74
N ILE A 86 -2.15 -11.76 -5.01
CA ILE A 86 -1.91 -10.39 -4.60
C ILE A 86 -3.07 -9.96 -3.71
N GLU A 87 -2.78 -9.50 -2.50
CA GLU A 87 -3.77 -8.89 -1.61
C GLU A 87 -3.27 -7.49 -1.22
N CYS A 88 -4.00 -6.47 -1.64
CA CYS A 88 -3.69 -5.07 -1.37
C CYS A 88 -4.83 -4.47 -0.55
N HIS A 89 -4.52 -3.99 0.66
CA HIS A 89 -5.47 -3.28 1.50
C HIS A 89 -5.37 -1.77 1.26
N SER A 90 -6.49 -1.06 1.44
CA SER A 90 -6.57 0.40 1.33
C SER A 90 -5.79 1.12 2.42
N ASP A 91 -5.47 0.45 3.53
CA ASP A 91 -4.56 0.93 4.58
C ASP A 91 -3.07 0.80 4.22
N GLY A 92 -2.79 0.20 3.05
CA GLY A 92 -1.46 0.12 2.50
C GLY A 92 -0.73 -1.20 2.75
N ARG A 93 -1.33 -2.15 3.47
CA ARG A 93 -0.78 -3.50 3.61
C ARG A 93 -0.84 -4.23 2.28
N LEU A 94 0.31 -4.74 1.84
CA LEU A 94 0.44 -5.56 0.65
C LEU A 94 0.95 -6.94 1.04
N SER A 95 0.30 -7.98 0.55
CA SER A 95 0.84 -9.33 0.57
C SER A 95 0.88 -9.88 -0.84
N VAL A 96 2.04 -10.43 -1.21
CA VAL A 96 2.24 -11.13 -2.48
C VAL A 96 2.71 -12.53 -2.13
N ARG A 97 2.00 -13.54 -2.62
CA ARG A 97 2.34 -14.95 -2.43
C ARG A 97 2.51 -15.60 -3.80
N ALA A 98 3.70 -16.15 -4.02
CA ALA A 98 3.99 -16.98 -5.17
C ALA A 98 3.91 -18.45 -4.75
N ASP A 99 2.97 -19.19 -5.35
CA ASP A 99 2.90 -20.64 -5.16
C ASP A 99 3.87 -21.32 -6.14
N PRO A 100 4.79 -22.17 -5.66
CA PRO A 100 5.80 -22.79 -6.50
C PRO A 100 5.16 -23.77 -7.49
N VAL A 101 5.88 -24.04 -8.58
CA VAL A 101 5.56 -25.20 -9.43
C VAL A 101 5.81 -26.45 -8.61
N GLU A 102 4.80 -27.30 -8.40
CA GLU A 102 4.96 -28.59 -7.72
C GLU A 102 5.98 -29.44 -8.49
N THR A 103 7.22 -29.49 -8.01
CA THR A 103 8.15 -30.55 -8.39
C THR A 103 7.68 -31.82 -7.74
N ALA A 104 7.22 -32.78 -8.54
CA ALA A 104 6.96 -34.13 -8.09
C ALA A 104 8.18 -34.63 -7.29
N PRO A 105 7.99 -35.22 -6.09
CA PRO A 105 9.11 -35.78 -5.36
C PRO A 105 9.76 -36.85 -6.23
N GLU A 106 11.06 -36.72 -6.47
CA GLU A 106 11.87 -37.74 -7.14
C GLU A 106 11.61 -39.08 -6.44
N VAL A 107 10.94 -39.98 -7.15
CA VAL A 107 10.82 -41.38 -6.75
C VAL A 107 12.19 -42.01 -6.95
N GLY A 108 13.04 -41.84 -5.93
CA GLY A 108 14.28 -42.58 -5.78
C GLY A 108 13.97 -44.06 -5.53
N SER A 109 13.84 -44.81 -6.62
CA SER A 109 13.83 -46.28 -6.62
C SER A 109 15.22 -46.79 -6.21
N GLY A 110 15.31 -47.44 -5.04
CA GLY A 110 16.51 -48.14 -4.62
C GLY A 110 16.27 -49.18 -3.51
N GLY A 111 16.06 -50.44 -3.91
CA GLY A 111 16.72 -51.60 -3.27
C GLY A 111 16.17 -52.21 -1.97
N ARG A 112 15.39 -53.30 -2.13
CA ARG A 112 15.21 -54.52 -1.30
C ARG A 112 15.86 -54.65 0.11
N ALA A 113 14.97 -54.94 1.07
CA ALA A 113 14.93 -56.04 2.05
C ALA A 113 16.19 -56.42 2.87
N ALA A 114 16.13 -56.19 4.19
CA ALA A 114 16.60 -57.10 5.23
C ALA A 114 16.00 -56.72 6.59
N GLY A 115 15.24 -57.62 7.22
CA GLY A 115 14.73 -57.43 8.57
C GLY A 115 15.82 -57.70 9.61
N THR A 116 16.08 -56.72 10.49
CA THR A 116 16.71 -56.96 11.81
C THR A 116 16.47 -55.78 12.75
N ARG A 117 15.79 -56.07 13.87
CA ARG A 117 15.75 -55.37 15.18
C ARG A 117 15.84 -53.83 15.15
N ARG A 118 14.68 -53.17 15.28
CA ARG A 118 14.57 -51.74 15.64
C ARG A 118 15.32 -51.48 16.95
N PRO A 119 16.41 -50.72 16.94
CA PRO A 119 17.22 -50.51 18.12
C PRO A 119 16.53 -49.47 19.01
N MET A 120 16.38 -49.79 20.30
CA MET A 120 15.59 -49.03 21.29
C MET A 120 16.00 -47.54 21.39
N TRP A 121 17.24 -47.19 21.03
CA TRP A 121 17.77 -45.82 21.04
C TRP A 121 17.02 -44.81 20.15
N LEU A 122 16.48 -45.22 18.99
CA LEU A 122 15.70 -44.33 18.11
C LEU A 122 14.37 -43.91 18.73
N ARG A 123 13.79 -44.75 19.60
CA ARG A 123 12.60 -44.37 20.40
C ARG A 123 12.98 -43.34 21.47
N TRP A 124 14.11 -43.53 22.14
CA TRP A 124 14.60 -42.58 23.15
C TRP A 124 14.94 -41.22 22.54
N LEU A 125 15.61 -41.18 21.38
CA LEU A 125 15.88 -39.93 20.66
C LEU A 125 14.58 -39.20 20.27
N ARG A 126 13.56 -39.93 19.82
CA ARG A 126 12.25 -39.32 19.50
C ARG A 126 11.56 -38.73 20.73
N TRP A 127 11.66 -39.37 21.88
CA TRP A 127 11.10 -38.83 23.13
C TRP A 127 11.85 -37.59 23.62
N VAL A 128 13.18 -37.58 23.53
CA VAL A 128 13.99 -36.40 23.87
C VAL A 128 13.67 -35.24 22.93
N LEU A 129 13.59 -35.48 21.61
CA LEU A 129 13.25 -34.45 20.64
C LEU A 129 11.83 -33.89 20.85
N ALA A 130 10.86 -34.77 21.18
CA ALA A 130 9.50 -34.37 21.53
C ALA A 130 9.46 -33.51 22.81
N ALA A 131 10.23 -33.88 23.84
CA ALA A 131 10.31 -33.11 25.07
C ALA A 131 10.93 -31.71 24.84
N VAL A 132 11.97 -31.62 24.00
CA VAL A 132 12.60 -30.33 23.63
C VAL A 132 11.64 -29.46 22.83
N THR A 133 10.91 -30.02 21.87
CA THR A 133 9.93 -29.26 21.07
C THR A 133 8.77 -28.77 21.94
N VAL A 134 8.24 -29.60 22.84
CA VAL A 134 7.22 -29.17 23.79
C VAL A 134 7.75 -28.08 24.74
N GLY A 135 8.98 -28.23 25.24
CA GLY A 135 9.63 -27.21 26.06
C GLY A 135 9.80 -25.86 25.33
N ALA A 136 10.21 -25.90 24.06
CA ALA A 136 10.34 -24.71 23.22
C ALA A 136 8.98 -24.04 22.98
N LEU A 137 7.94 -24.82 22.68
CA LEU A 137 6.58 -24.29 22.48
C LEU A 137 6.01 -23.65 23.74
N ILE A 138 6.25 -24.24 24.92
CA ILE A 138 5.83 -23.66 26.21
C ILE A 138 6.58 -22.34 26.46
N ALA A 139 7.89 -22.31 26.24
CA ALA A 139 8.68 -21.10 26.40
C ALA A 139 8.20 -19.97 25.45
N THR A 140 7.91 -20.29 24.18
CA THR A 140 7.33 -19.32 23.24
C THR A 140 5.95 -18.84 23.69
N ALA A 141 5.08 -19.74 24.17
CA ALA A 141 3.76 -19.38 24.67
C ALA A 141 3.83 -18.46 25.89
N VAL A 142 4.78 -18.69 26.81
CA VAL A 142 5.02 -17.84 27.98
C VAL A 142 5.53 -16.45 27.56
N VAL A 143 6.51 -16.38 26.66
CA VAL A 143 7.03 -15.10 26.15
C VAL A 143 5.94 -14.31 25.43
N VAL A 144 5.15 -14.95 24.56
CA VAL A 144 4.04 -14.30 23.85
C VAL A 144 2.92 -13.89 24.80
N GLY A 145 2.62 -14.70 25.82
CA GLY A 145 1.60 -14.40 26.83
C GLY A 145 1.99 -13.23 27.75
N LEU A 146 3.26 -13.14 28.14
CA LEU A 146 3.80 -12.04 28.96
C LEU A 146 4.06 -10.77 28.15
N ALA A 147 4.39 -10.90 26.85
CA ALA A 147 4.59 -9.76 25.96
C ALA A 147 3.28 -9.18 25.41
N ARG A 148 2.13 -9.83 25.62
CA ARG A 148 0.83 -9.24 25.32
C ARG A 148 0.52 -8.16 26.36
N PRO A 149 0.31 -6.89 25.95
CA PRO A 149 -0.17 -5.88 26.86
C PRO A 149 -1.55 -6.30 27.40
N TRP A 150 -1.64 -6.50 28.71
CA TRP A 150 -2.86 -6.85 29.43
C TRP A 150 -3.89 -5.70 29.47
N SER A 151 -3.49 -4.52 29.03
CA SER A 151 -4.38 -3.38 28.91
C SER A 151 -4.63 -3.13 27.43
N PRO A 152 -5.89 -2.91 26.99
CA PRO A 152 -6.11 -2.28 25.71
C PRO A 152 -5.28 -0.98 25.68
N PRO A 153 -4.64 -0.65 24.54
CA PRO A 153 -3.96 0.63 24.42
C PRO A 153 -4.92 1.70 24.92
N PRO A 154 -4.47 2.64 25.77
CA PRO A 154 -5.35 3.68 26.31
C PRO A 154 -6.10 4.26 25.14
N ARG A 155 -7.43 4.08 25.13
CA ARG A 155 -8.25 4.70 24.10
C ARG A 155 -7.98 6.17 24.29
N ALA A 156 -7.35 6.80 23.30
CA ALA A 156 -7.22 8.23 23.28
C ALA A 156 -8.63 8.76 23.58
N ASP A 157 -8.75 9.58 24.63
CA ASP A 157 -10.02 10.18 24.99
C ASP A 157 -10.58 10.79 23.71
N ILE A 158 -11.79 10.38 23.34
CA ILE A 158 -12.48 10.91 22.16
C ILE A 158 -12.83 12.35 22.55
N ILE A 159 -11.91 13.26 22.27
CA ILE A 159 -12.15 14.69 22.40
C ILE A 159 -13.21 14.99 21.36
N GLU A 160 -14.39 15.40 21.82
CA GLU A 160 -15.46 15.85 20.95
C GLU A 160 -15.00 17.15 20.28
N VAL A 161 -14.44 17.02 19.09
CA VAL A 161 -14.01 18.16 18.28
C VAL A 161 -15.28 18.87 17.80
N PRO A 162 -15.38 20.19 17.95
CA PRO A 162 -16.50 20.96 17.41
C PRO A 162 -16.71 20.62 15.94
N ALA A 163 -17.98 20.56 15.52
CA ALA A 163 -18.28 20.31 14.10
C ALA A 163 -17.58 21.38 13.23
N PRO A 164 -16.93 20.97 12.12
CA PRO A 164 -16.17 21.89 11.29
C PRO A 164 -17.09 22.95 10.68
N SER A 165 -16.57 24.18 10.58
CA SER A 165 -17.34 25.29 10.02
C SER A 165 -17.65 25.04 8.53
N ALA A 166 -18.61 25.78 7.95
CA ALA A 166 -18.89 25.69 6.52
C ALA A 166 -17.66 26.05 5.67
N ARG A 167 -16.89 27.04 6.11
CA ARG A 167 -15.67 27.50 5.45
C ARG A 167 -14.52 26.51 5.58
N GLU A 168 -14.38 25.89 6.75
CA GLU A 168 -13.42 24.81 6.98
C GLU A 168 -13.71 23.59 6.10
N ARG A 169 -14.99 23.19 5.99
CA ARG A 169 -15.41 22.13 5.05
C ARG A 169 -15.10 22.48 3.60
N GLN A 170 -15.39 23.71 3.17
CA GLN A 170 -15.04 24.14 1.82
C GLN A 170 -13.52 24.12 1.57
N ALA A 171 -12.73 24.56 2.55
CA ALA A 171 -11.27 24.52 2.44
C ALA A 171 -10.75 23.08 2.36
N HIS A 172 -11.30 22.18 3.18
CA HIS A 172 -11.03 20.75 3.12
C HIS A 172 -11.32 20.21 1.71
N ASP A 173 -12.53 20.46 1.18
CA ASP A 173 -12.95 19.93 -0.12
C ASP A 173 -12.09 20.46 -1.29
N VAL A 174 -11.67 21.73 -1.23
CA VAL A 174 -10.75 22.32 -2.23
C VAL A 174 -9.38 21.64 -2.18
N ILE A 175 -8.83 21.39 -0.99
CA ILE A 175 -7.52 20.73 -0.83
C ILE A 175 -7.60 19.25 -1.21
N VAL A 176 -8.67 18.54 -0.84
CA VAL A 176 -8.92 17.16 -1.28
C VAL A 176 -9.01 17.09 -2.80
N GLY A 177 -9.83 17.96 -3.42
CA GLY A 177 -9.97 18.02 -4.87
C GLY A 177 -8.66 18.34 -5.58
N TRP A 178 -7.80 19.17 -4.98
CA TRP A 178 -6.46 19.46 -5.49
C TRP A 178 -5.58 18.21 -5.53
N TYR A 179 -5.52 17.45 -4.43
CA TYR A 179 -4.74 16.21 -4.38
C TYR A 179 -5.31 15.11 -5.28
N GLU A 180 -6.63 15.02 -5.40
CA GLU A 180 -7.25 14.08 -6.33
C GLU A 180 -6.91 14.42 -7.79
N ALA A 181 -6.97 15.71 -8.16
CA ALA A 181 -6.57 16.18 -9.48
C ALA A 181 -5.07 15.90 -9.72
N HIS A 182 -4.22 16.18 -8.73
CA HIS A 182 -2.80 15.86 -8.76
C HIS A 182 -2.56 14.37 -9.03
N ASN A 183 -3.20 13.48 -8.25
CA ASN A 183 -3.01 12.03 -8.38
C ASN A 183 -3.47 11.49 -9.75
N ARG A 184 -4.41 12.16 -10.42
CA ARG A 184 -4.84 11.84 -11.80
C ARG A 184 -3.99 12.49 -12.89
N GLY A 185 -3.05 13.36 -12.53
CA GLY A 185 -2.33 14.20 -13.50
C GLY A 185 -3.23 15.25 -14.19
N ASP A 186 -4.38 15.58 -13.60
CA ASP A 186 -5.37 16.50 -14.17
C ASP A 186 -5.00 17.96 -13.85
N THR A 187 -4.06 18.50 -14.61
CA THR A 187 -3.53 19.86 -14.41
C THR A 187 -4.56 20.94 -14.73
N ALA A 188 -5.57 20.66 -15.55
CA ALA A 188 -6.68 21.57 -15.82
C ALA A 188 -7.57 21.72 -14.58
N ALA A 189 -7.93 20.62 -13.91
CA ALA A 189 -8.65 20.67 -12.65
C ALA A 189 -7.83 21.35 -11.54
N MET A 190 -6.52 21.10 -11.47
CA MET A 190 -5.65 21.82 -10.53
C MET A 190 -5.67 23.33 -10.77
N ARG A 191 -5.52 23.78 -12.03
CA ARG A 191 -5.61 25.21 -12.39
C ARG A 191 -6.96 25.81 -12.03
N ALA A 192 -8.06 25.07 -12.21
CA ALA A 192 -9.39 25.52 -11.83
C ALA A 192 -9.56 25.71 -10.31
N LEU A 193 -8.78 25.02 -9.49
CA LEU A 193 -8.78 25.16 -8.02
C LEU A 193 -7.78 26.21 -7.52
N ALA A 194 -6.86 26.67 -8.38
CA ALA A 194 -5.90 27.72 -8.04
C ALA A 194 -6.52 29.12 -8.14
N CYS A 195 -5.91 30.06 -7.42
CA CYS A 195 -6.22 31.49 -7.56
C CYS A 195 -5.82 32.01 -8.94
N VAL A 196 -6.41 33.14 -9.36
CA VAL A 196 -6.06 33.85 -10.61
C VAL A 196 -4.58 34.24 -10.67
N ASP A 197 -4.01 34.71 -9.55
CA ASP A 197 -2.57 35.05 -9.43
C ASP A 197 -1.96 34.37 -8.19
N PRO A 198 -1.65 33.06 -8.27
CA PRO A 198 -1.12 32.31 -7.14
C PRO A 198 0.39 32.54 -6.99
N LYS A 199 0.93 32.27 -5.79
CA LYS A 199 2.37 32.29 -5.53
C LYS A 199 3.10 31.29 -6.44
N PRO A 200 4.39 31.54 -6.81
CA PRO A 200 5.09 30.79 -7.86
C PRO A 200 5.21 29.28 -7.67
N ASN A 201 5.19 28.79 -6.44
CA ASN A 201 5.20 27.37 -6.08
C ASN A 201 3.97 26.62 -6.61
N VAL A 202 2.79 27.24 -6.68
CA VAL A 202 1.57 26.61 -7.20
C VAL A 202 1.69 26.31 -8.70
N PRO A 203 1.96 27.28 -9.59
CA PRO A 203 2.12 27.01 -11.01
C PRO A 203 3.37 26.17 -11.31
N GLN A 204 4.43 26.28 -10.51
CA GLN A 204 5.60 25.40 -10.63
C GLN A 204 5.22 23.93 -10.39
N TRP A 205 4.42 23.64 -9.36
CA TRP A 205 3.95 22.28 -9.10
C TRP A 205 3.05 21.79 -10.24
N ILE A 206 2.08 22.59 -10.68
CA ILE A 206 1.21 22.20 -11.82
C ILE A 206 2.05 21.90 -13.08
N THR A 207 3.03 22.75 -13.38
CA THR A 207 3.90 22.58 -14.55
C THR A 207 4.76 21.31 -14.45
N PHE A 208 5.20 20.97 -13.23
CA PHE A 208 5.94 19.74 -13.00
C PHE A 208 5.09 18.51 -13.31
N ILE A 209 3.84 18.48 -12.83
CA ILE A 209 2.89 17.40 -13.14
C ILE A 209 2.51 17.38 -14.62
N GLU A 210 2.37 18.55 -15.26
CA GLU A 210 2.08 18.62 -16.71
C GLU A 210 3.19 18.03 -17.57
N ARG A 211 4.45 18.28 -17.20
CA ARG A 211 5.61 17.81 -17.95
C ARG A 211 5.91 16.35 -17.68
N ASP A 212 5.91 15.96 -16.41
CA ASP A 212 6.45 14.68 -15.96
C ASP A 212 5.35 13.66 -15.63
N GLY A 213 4.07 14.08 -15.66
CA GLY A 213 2.89 13.27 -15.37
C GLY A 213 2.67 12.99 -13.88
N SER A 214 3.75 12.95 -13.09
CA SER A 214 3.74 12.70 -11.66
C SER A 214 5.03 13.23 -11.02
N ASP A 215 4.97 13.57 -9.74
CA ASP A 215 6.13 13.83 -8.89
C ASP A 215 6.67 12.57 -8.18
N GLY A 216 6.18 11.39 -8.57
CA GLY A 216 6.50 10.13 -7.93
C GLY A 216 5.79 9.94 -6.59
N LYS A 217 4.77 10.75 -6.26
CA LYS A 217 4.00 10.69 -5.02
C LYS A 217 2.51 10.52 -5.32
N LEU A 218 1.86 9.61 -4.61
CA LEU A 218 0.40 9.61 -4.48
C LEU A 218 0.01 10.14 -3.12
N TYR A 219 -0.79 11.21 -3.11
CA TYR A 219 -1.24 11.89 -1.91
C TYR A 219 -2.58 11.33 -1.45
N PHE A 220 -2.66 10.93 -0.19
CA PHE A 220 -3.88 10.49 0.47
C PHE A 220 -4.22 11.55 1.53
N PRO A 221 -5.11 12.50 1.21
CA PRO A 221 -5.51 13.52 2.17
C PRO A 221 -6.17 12.86 3.39
N ASP A 222 -5.78 13.28 4.60
CA ASP A 222 -6.28 12.67 5.85
C ASP A 222 -7.14 13.68 6.62
N ALA A 223 -6.56 14.80 7.06
CA ALA A 223 -7.28 15.78 7.87
C ALA A 223 -6.66 17.19 7.84
N ILE A 224 -7.48 18.16 8.22
CA ILE A 224 -7.01 19.48 8.64
C ILE A 224 -6.41 19.34 10.04
N ALA A 225 -5.13 19.65 10.18
CA ALA A 225 -4.43 19.69 11.47
C ALA A 225 -4.63 21.04 12.17
N GLU A 226 -4.63 22.14 11.40
CA GLU A 226 -4.93 23.48 11.91
C GLU A 226 -5.67 24.30 10.86
N PHE A 227 -6.62 25.10 11.32
CA PHE A 227 -7.43 26.01 10.52
C PHE A 227 -7.35 27.42 11.10
N ARG A 228 -7.00 28.40 10.28
CA ARG A 228 -7.02 29.82 10.63
C ARG A 228 -7.70 30.61 9.54
N GLU A 229 -8.61 31.49 9.91
CA GLU A 229 -9.26 32.41 8.98
C GLU A 229 -9.04 33.87 9.39
N GLN A 230 -8.91 34.76 8.41
CA GLN A 230 -8.84 36.19 8.60
C GLN A 230 -9.42 36.90 7.37
N GLY A 231 -10.67 37.39 7.49
CA GLY A 231 -11.36 38.03 6.37
C GLY A 231 -11.62 37.03 5.23
N SER A 232 -11.12 37.34 4.03
CA SER A 232 -11.19 36.47 2.85
C SER A 232 -10.10 35.39 2.80
N GLN A 233 -9.09 35.46 3.67
CA GLN A 233 -7.94 34.55 3.67
C GLN A 233 -8.12 33.42 4.68
N VAL A 234 -7.71 32.23 4.25
CA VAL A 234 -7.75 31.01 5.05
C VAL A 234 -6.37 30.33 4.97
N TRP A 235 -5.84 29.91 6.10
CA TRP A 235 -4.64 29.07 6.17
C TRP A 235 -5.02 27.73 6.76
N VAL A 236 -4.61 26.67 6.07
CA VAL A 236 -4.90 25.30 6.45
C VAL A 236 -3.60 24.52 6.51
N ARG A 237 -3.23 24.04 7.70
CA ARG A 237 -2.22 23.00 7.82
C ARG A 237 -2.92 21.68 7.55
N PHE A 238 -2.60 21.06 6.43
CA PHE A 238 -3.24 19.85 5.97
C PHE A 238 -2.29 18.66 6.11
N ALA A 239 -2.76 17.59 6.74
CA ALA A 239 -2.03 16.35 6.89
C ALA A 239 -2.43 15.38 5.77
N SER A 240 -1.43 14.79 5.13
CA SER A 240 -1.60 13.78 4.09
C SER A 240 -0.65 12.62 4.32
N ARG A 241 -1.00 11.44 3.82
CA ARG A 241 -0.07 10.32 3.70
C ARG A 241 0.40 10.23 2.26
N ILE A 242 1.64 9.84 2.07
CA ILE A 242 2.22 9.70 0.74
C ILE A 242 2.52 8.23 0.47
N ARG A 243 2.12 7.74 -0.70
CA ARG A 243 2.61 6.47 -1.24
C ARG A 243 3.70 6.76 -2.25
N PRO A 244 4.91 6.21 -2.07
CA PRO A 244 6.01 6.43 -2.99
C PRO A 244 5.77 5.63 -4.28
N LEU A 245 5.91 6.29 -5.43
CA LEU A 245 5.91 5.64 -6.75
C LEU A 245 7.33 5.43 -7.31
N THR A 246 8.33 6.04 -6.68
CA THR A 246 9.74 5.90 -7.09
C THR A 246 10.61 5.58 -5.88
N ASP A 247 11.76 4.94 -6.11
CA ASP A 247 12.72 4.64 -5.04
C ASP A 247 13.29 5.90 -4.39
N ALA A 248 13.45 6.99 -5.16
CA ALA A 248 13.86 8.28 -4.63
C ALA A 248 12.87 8.81 -3.57
N VAL A 249 11.57 8.64 -3.80
CA VAL A 249 10.52 9.03 -2.87
C VAL A 249 10.34 8.01 -1.74
N ARG A 250 10.65 6.74 -1.96
CA ARG A 250 10.54 5.67 -0.94
C ARG A 250 11.36 6.00 0.31
N ALA A 251 12.59 6.47 0.13
CA ALA A 251 13.44 6.88 1.25
C ALA A 251 12.84 8.05 2.06
N GLU A 252 12.22 9.03 1.40
CA GLU A 252 11.53 10.16 2.05
C GLU A 252 10.33 9.66 2.88
N VAL A 253 9.53 8.75 2.31
CA VAL A 253 8.37 8.17 3.01
C VAL A 253 8.78 7.28 4.17
N ASP A 254 9.79 6.44 4.01
CA ASP A 254 10.30 5.56 5.07
C ASP A 254 10.84 6.35 6.26
N ASP A 255 11.47 7.50 6.02
CA ASP A 255 11.92 8.38 7.09
C ASP A 255 10.73 9.03 7.82
N ALA A 256 9.76 9.55 7.07
CA ALA A 256 8.53 10.13 7.65
C ALA A 256 7.72 9.11 8.47
N GLN A 257 7.72 7.83 8.09
CA GLN A 257 7.06 6.76 8.86
C GLN A 257 7.62 6.62 10.29
N ARG A 258 8.89 7.00 10.52
CA ARG A 258 9.49 6.98 11.87
C ARG A 258 8.90 8.04 12.80
N THR A 259 8.34 9.11 12.25
CA THR A 259 7.79 10.25 13.01
C THR A 259 6.26 10.36 12.91
N GLY A 260 5.60 9.29 12.44
CA GLY A 260 4.13 9.17 12.39
C GLY A 260 3.55 8.99 10.99
N GLY A 261 4.36 9.14 9.93
CA GLY A 261 3.96 8.84 8.56
C GLY A 261 3.10 9.90 7.88
N PHE A 262 3.01 11.09 8.47
CA PHE A 262 2.24 12.22 7.94
C PHE A 262 3.14 13.27 7.32
N PHE A 263 2.74 13.72 6.14
CA PHE A 263 3.29 14.87 5.44
C PHE A 263 2.35 16.04 5.62
N LYS A 264 2.87 17.12 6.16
CA LYS A 264 2.12 18.32 6.47
C LYS A 264 2.51 19.43 5.49
N GLN A 265 1.49 20.04 4.91
CA GLN A 265 1.62 21.20 4.03
C GLN A 265 0.73 22.32 4.53
N VAL A 266 1.17 23.56 4.35
CA VAL A 266 0.41 24.75 4.67
C VAL A 266 -0.15 25.32 3.39
N PHE A 267 -1.48 25.27 3.26
CA PHE A 267 -2.22 25.88 2.16
C PHE A 267 -2.69 27.27 2.59
N SER A 268 -2.45 28.27 1.74
CA SER A 268 -3.17 29.54 1.82
C SER A 268 -4.25 29.56 0.75
N LEU A 269 -5.49 29.78 1.17
CA LEU A 269 -6.64 29.92 0.30
C LEU A 269 -7.23 31.33 0.42
N GLU A 270 -7.81 31.81 -0.66
CA GLU A 270 -8.53 33.07 -0.69
C GLU A 270 -9.91 32.89 -1.32
N GLU A 271 -10.89 33.57 -0.76
CA GLU A 271 -12.23 33.63 -1.31
C GLU A 271 -12.26 34.50 -2.57
N GLN A 272 -12.71 33.93 -3.69
CA GLN A 272 -12.87 34.63 -4.96
C GLN A 272 -14.34 34.86 -5.31
N GLU A 273 -14.60 35.40 -6.51
CA GLU A 273 -15.96 35.65 -7.00
C GLU A 273 -16.88 34.44 -6.81
N GLY A 274 -18.08 34.69 -6.28
CA GLY A 274 -19.03 33.64 -5.93
C GLY A 274 -18.82 32.97 -4.57
N GLY A 275 -17.88 33.47 -3.74
CA GLY A 275 -17.65 32.96 -2.39
C GLY A 275 -16.90 31.62 -2.36
N VAL A 276 -16.14 31.34 -3.43
CA VAL A 276 -15.44 30.06 -3.60
C VAL A 276 -13.99 30.21 -3.18
N LEU A 277 -13.53 29.36 -2.26
CA LEU A 277 -12.12 29.30 -1.88
C LEU A 277 -11.27 28.72 -3.03
N LYS A 278 -10.10 29.33 -3.25
CA LYS A 278 -9.09 28.91 -4.22
C LYS A 278 -7.72 28.85 -3.59
N ILE A 279 -6.85 27.96 -4.06
CA ILE A 279 -5.48 27.79 -3.54
C ILE A 279 -4.57 28.86 -4.13
N CYS A 280 -4.02 29.71 -3.27
CA CYS A 280 -3.11 30.78 -3.65
C CYS A 280 -1.64 30.45 -3.34
N ASN A 281 -1.37 29.54 -2.39
CA ASN A 281 -0.01 29.17 -1.97
C ASN A 281 0.02 27.77 -1.35
N VAL A 282 1.12 27.02 -1.52
CA VAL A 282 1.35 25.74 -0.84
C VAL A 282 2.79 25.59 -0.35
N GLU A 283 2.99 25.65 0.96
CA GLU A 283 4.31 25.55 1.58
C GLU A 283 4.50 24.19 2.26
N LYS A 284 5.72 23.65 2.19
CA LYS A 284 6.10 22.53 3.07
C LYS A 284 6.25 23.07 4.48
N GLU A 285 5.81 22.30 5.47
CA GLU A 285 6.10 22.62 6.87
C GLU A 285 7.62 22.55 7.09
N SER A 286 8.19 23.66 7.57
CA SER A 286 9.61 23.82 7.92
C SER A 286 9.95 23.27 9.30
#